data_AF-A0A7S1LZ02-F1
#
_entry.id   AF-A0A7S1LZ02-F1
#
_cell.length_a   1.000
_cell.length_b   1.000
_cell.length_c   1.000
_cell.angle_alpha   90.00
_cell.angle_beta   90.00
_cell.angle_gamma   90.00
#
_symmetry.space_group_name_H-M   'P 1'
#
loop_
_entity.id
_entity.type
_entity.pdbx_description
1 polymer ?
#
loop_
_entity_poly.entity_id
_entity_poly.type
_entity_poly.pdbx_seq_one_letter_code
_entity_poly.pdbx_strand_id
1 'polypeptide(L)'
;MASAAPVEAQALKFEPAPRNETDVKARIRECLRLTLPECYIPELGESKKGKVRDIYFAGQNVMMVTNDRVSAFDYILPNLIPFKGQLLNMISEYTMSQTKDVLPNALIENVDGSVVVQKKMKNLNVEWIVRGYLWGSMAAAYEKGDRTFCGLSVPDGLLRFQKFDTPIFTPTTKAEVGHDENLAFEQVEALLGKDLAKQARDAALKLFARGQEVFRKRGLILIDTKYEFGLDENGVLHVIDEVNTPDSSRLCDVDEWEAKYPKVAAEMATGQYKTVSDLIKAKPELKMKEFSKQYVRDALLDMGFDPVTATSAPQLSDDTVVECAYRYITIFERITRRKFAFPDVLMKPEKRILHNLQRAGLITGASVVIISDTDCSHAKKIQTELAKYKVHSQVRLCSAFKQPSVLEALIREYNRSIEPLLLVCCSSSDALSGIASSLSMHPVVSCPPADGPAGSAARGCSSALISSPVDVAKFAAQTFSSSCPAIADALRASIEDGSACLQKADAQLQAAVAQTAAPAAAKAAGGEKAVANGAHGHTIQAVSGSVADRVAVKTALVSVFDKDALEELGALLAQQGVHILSTGGTAARLRQLGCTVQDVADYTGSPEILDGRVKTLHPKVHGGLLA
;
A
#
# COMPACT_ATOMS: atom_id res chain seq x y z
N MET A 1 10.62 20.31 26.97
CA MET A 1 9.24 20.56 27.44
C MET A 1 8.65 21.70 26.65
N ALA A 2 7.91 21.38 25.59
CA ALA A 2 6.93 22.24 24.95
C ALA A 2 5.80 21.30 24.55
N SER A 3 4.76 21.30 25.36
CA SER A 3 3.56 20.48 25.16
C SER A 3 2.86 20.95 23.90
N ALA A 4 2.82 20.10 22.88
CA ALA A 4 1.88 20.26 21.79
C ALA A 4 0.49 20.01 22.37
N ALA A 5 -0.31 21.08 22.50
CA ALA A 5 -1.68 21.00 22.92
C ALA A 5 -2.48 20.09 21.96
N PRO A 6 -3.44 19.29 22.46
CA PRO A 6 -4.32 18.53 21.59
C PRO A 6 -5.14 19.51 20.75
N VAL A 7 -5.21 19.28 19.45
CA VAL A 7 -6.11 20.01 18.54
C VAL A 7 -7.54 19.71 18.99
N GLU A 8 -8.08 20.56 19.87
CA GLU A 8 -9.50 20.56 20.19
C GLU A 8 -10.28 20.77 18.90
N ALA A 9 -11.26 19.87 18.71
CA ALA A 9 -12.24 19.94 17.65
C ALA A 9 -13.03 21.26 17.74
N GLN A 10 -12.56 22.29 17.05
CA GLN A 10 -13.44 23.33 16.56
C GLN A 10 -14.35 22.68 15.51
N ALA A 11 -15.45 22.09 15.98
CA ALA A 11 -16.54 21.65 15.14
C ALA A 11 -17.11 22.89 14.42
N LEU A 12 -16.60 23.14 13.21
CA LEU A 12 -17.19 24.04 12.23
C LEU A 12 -18.68 23.69 12.12
N LYS A 13 -19.55 24.65 12.49
CA LYS A 13 -21.02 24.62 12.29
C LYS A 13 -21.43 24.65 10.82
N PHE A 14 -20.54 24.29 9.91
CA PHE A 14 -20.78 24.29 8.48
C PHE A 14 -20.95 22.83 8.06
N GLU A 15 -22.20 22.40 7.83
CA GLU A 15 -22.42 21.15 7.11
C GLU A 15 -22.01 21.39 5.66
N PRO A 16 -20.95 20.75 5.15
CA PRO A 16 -20.52 20.98 3.80
C PRO A 16 -21.57 20.41 2.84
N ALA A 17 -22.02 21.21 1.88
CA ALA A 17 -23.10 20.87 0.94
C ALA A 17 -22.91 19.46 0.34
N PRO A 18 -23.98 18.69 0.11
CA PRO A 18 -23.90 17.39 -0.53
C PRO A 18 -23.21 17.54 -1.89
N ARG A 19 -22.25 16.66 -2.19
CA ARG A 19 -21.59 16.68 -3.50
C ARG A 19 -22.60 16.20 -4.54
N ASN A 20 -22.47 16.72 -5.76
CA ASN A 20 -23.18 16.16 -6.89
C ASN A 20 -22.75 14.69 -7.09
N GLU A 21 -23.70 13.77 -7.01
CA GLU A 21 -23.47 12.33 -7.15
C GLU A 21 -22.76 11.98 -8.46
N THR A 22 -23.17 12.62 -9.56
CA THR A 22 -22.62 12.38 -10.89
C THR A 22 -21.14 12.73 -10.94
N ASP A 23 -20.75 13.88 -10.37
CA ASP A 23 -19.35 14.33 -10.36
C ASP A 23 -18.47 13.41 -9.50
N VAL A 24 -18.99 12.97 -8.35
CA VAL A 24 -18.25 12.04 -7.47
C VAL A 24 -18.06 10.68 -8.15
N LYS A 25 -19.10 10.14 -8.79
CA LYS A 25 -19.01 8.87 -9.52
C LYS A 25 -18.09 8.97 -10.73
N ALA A 26 -18.13 10.08 -11.47
CA ALA A 26 -17.18 10.32 -12.56
C ALA A 26 -15.73 10.32 -12.05
N ARG A 27 -15.48 10.99 -10.92
CA ARG A 27 -14.14 10.99 -10.31
C ARG A 27 -13.71 9.62 -9.81
N ILE A 28 -14.62 8.81 -9.25
CA ILE A 28 -14.33 7.43 -8.86
C ILE A 28 -13.97 6.58 -10.09
N ARG A 29 -14.67 6.76 -11.21
CA ARG A 29 -14.39 6.04 -12.48
C ARG A 29 -12.96 6.28 -12.95
N GLU A 30 -12.49 7.53 -12.90
CA GLU A 30 -11.09 7.88 -13.21
C GLU A 30 -10.08 7.17 -12.31
N CYS A 31 -10.51 6.79 -11.10
CA CYS A 31 -9.67 6.20 -10.07
C CYS A 31 -9.85 4.68 -9.91
N LEU A 32 -10.55 3.99 -10.81
CA LEU A 32 -10.77 2.53 -10.70
C LEU A 32 -9.47 1.72 -10.60
N ARG A 33 -8.39 2.22 -11.22
CA ARG A 33 -7.07 1.60 -11.20
C ARG A 33 -6.20 2.04 -10.02
N LEU A 34 -6.65 3.00 -9.20
CA LEU A 34 -5.93 3.52 -8.03
C LEU A 34 -6.33 2.75 -6.78
N THR A 35 -6.12 1.45 -6.83
CA THR A 35 -6.50 0.51 -5.78
C THR A 35 -5.27 -0.16 -5.20
N LEU A 36 -5.35 -0.54 -3.92
CA LEU A 36 -4.32 -1.31 -3.23
C LEU A 36 -4.76 -2.78 -3.17
N PRO A 37 -4.27 -3.68 -4.04
CA PRO A 37 -4.63 -5.11 -4.01
C PRO A 37 -4.01 -5.83 -2.81
N GLU A 38 -2.76 -5.53 -2.54
CA GLU A 38 -1.95 -6.07 -1.46
C GLU A 38 -0.82 -5.09 -1.15
N CYS A 39 -0.25 -5.22 0.04
CA CYS A 39 0.88 -4.42 0.45
C CYS A 39 1.90 -5.34 1.11
N TYR A 40 3.07 -5.51 0.48
CA TYR A 40 4.22 -6.19 1.06
C TYR A 40 5.38 -5.20 1.23
N ILE A 41 5.83 -5.01 2.47
CA ILE A 41 6.89 -4.07 2.87
C ILE A 41 7.94 -4.88 3.64
N PRO A 42 8.96 -5.43 2.95
CA PRO A 42 10.05 -6.17 3.57
C PRO A 42 10.65 -5.51 4.80
N GLU A 43 10.82 -4.19 4.83
CA GLU A 43 11.42 -3.46 5.97
C GLU A 43 10.70 -3.68 7.30
N LEU A 44 9.41 -3.99 7.27
CA LEU A 44 8.60 -4.17 8.48
C LEU A 44 8.63 -5.61 9.03
N GLY A 45 9.35 -6.51 8.36
CA GLY A 45 9.59 -7.87 8.83
C GLY A 45 8.39 -8.79 8.65
N GLU A 46 8.13 -9.64 9.66
CA GLU A 46 7.13 -10.69 9.59
C GLU A 46 5.72 -10.12 9.38
N SER A 47 5.00 -10.68 8.41
CA SER A 47 3.64 -10.27 8.08
C SER A 47 2.68 -11.45 7.98
N LYS A 48 1.41 -11.20 8.32
CA LYS A 48 0.28 -12.12 8.11
C LYS A 48 -0.68 -11.48 7.12
N LYS A 49 -0.93 -12.16 6.00
CA LYS A 49 -1.92 -11.76 5.00
C LYS A 49 -3.31 -12.21 5.45
N GLY A 50 -4.22 -11.27 5.65
CA GLY A 50 -5.64 -11.52 5.92
C GLY A 50 -6.52 -11.35 4.67
N LYS A 51 -7.83 -11.55 4.82
CA LYS A 51 -8.80 -11.37 3.71
C LYS A 51 -8.73 -9.93 3.13
N VAL A 52 -8.70 -8.92 3.98
CA VAL A 52 -8.78 -7.49 3.59
C VAL A 52 -7.74 -6.58 4.29
N ARG A 53 -6.86 -7.16 5.11
CA ARG A 53 -5.77 -6.46 5.81
C ARG A 53 -4.50 -7.28 5.75
N ASP A 54 -3.36 -6.61 5.61
CA ASP A 54 -2.03 -7.19 5.76
C ASP A 54 -1.45 -6.66 7.09
N ILE A 55 -1.00 -7.56 7.97
CA ILE A 55 -0.61 -7.23 9.37
C ILE A 55 0.88 -7.46 9.54
N TYR A 56 1.60 -6.47 10.07
CA TYR A 56 3.04 -6.52 10.36
C TYR A 56 3.27 -6.48 11.87
N PHE A 57 4.15 -7.35 12.37
CA PHE A 57 4.47 -7.44 13.80
C PHE A 57 5.75 -6.66 14.12
N ALA A 58 5.59 -5.40 14.53
CA ALA A 58 6.68 -4.46 14.82
C ALA A 58 6.94 -4.35 16.33
N GLY A 59 7.47 -5.41 16.93
CA GLY A 59 7.80 -5.44 18.36
C GLY A 59 6.55 -5.40 19.26
N GLN A 60 6.38 -4.30 20.01
CA GLN A 60 5.22 -4.07 20.88
C GLN A 60 3.99 -3.50 20.14
N ASN A 61 4.18 -3.16 18.87
CA ASN A 61 3.12 -2.64 18.01
C ASN A 61 2.81 -3.61 16.89
N VAL A 62 1.63 -3.46 16.32
CA VAL A 62 1.23 -4.07 15.06
C VAL A 62 0.89 -2.96 14.08
N MET A 63 1.42 -3.05 12.88
CA MET A 63 1.03 -2.16 11.79
C MET A 63 0.06 -2.91 10.90
N MET A 64 -1.11 -2.32 10.63
CA MET A 64 -2.10 -2.94 9.76
C MET A 64 -2.30 -2.09 8.52
N VAL A 65 -2.15 -2.71 7.36
CA VAL A 65 -2.47 -2.12 6.06
C VAL A 65 -3.83 -2.64 5.60
N THR A 66 -4.81 -1.76 5.55
CA THR A 66 -6.16 -2.06 5.05
C THR A 66 -6.17 -1.85 3.54
N ASN A 67 -6.42 -2.92 2.80
CA ASN A 67 -6.42 -2.90 1.34
C ASN A 67 -7.82 -2.73 0.76
N ASP A 68 -7.88 -2.61 -0.56
CA ASP A 68 -9.13 -2.34 -1.29
C ASP A 68 -9.86 -3.63 -1.70
N ARG A 69 -9.41 -4.79 -1.20
CA ARG A 69 -10.13 -6.06 -1.36
C ARG A 69 -11.46 -5.99 -0.61
N VAL A 70 -12.46 -6.64 -1.20
CA VAL A 70 -13.76 -6.85 -0.59
C VAL A 70 -14.07 -8.34 -0.60
N SER A 71 -14.73 -8.82 0.46
CA SER A 71 -15.17 -10.20 0.56
C SER A 71 -16.67 -10.30 0.83
N ALA A 72 -17.31 -11.27 0.21
CA ALA A 72 -18.72 -11.59 0.40
C ALA A 72 -18.91 -13.10 0.39
N PHE A 73 -19.74 -13.62 1.29
CA PHE A 73 -19.99 -15.06 1.44
C PHE A 73 -18.70 -15.90 1.54
N ASP A 74 -17.70 -15.37 2.27
CA ASP A 74 -16.36 -15.94 2.42
C ASP A 74 -15.46 -16.03 1.18
N TYR A 75 -15.92 -15.53 0.04
CA TYR A 75 -15.08 -15.34 -1.14
C TYR A 75 -14.46 -13.94 -1.15
N ILE A 76 -13.16 -13.86 -1.44
CA ILE A 76 -12.50 -12.60 -1.81
C ILE A 76 -12.84 -12.36 -3.29
N LEU A 77 -13.41 -11.19 -3.59
CA LEU A 77 -13.79 -10.85 -4.96
C LEU A 77 -12.54 -10.53 -5.81
N PRO A 78 -12.59 -10.76 -7.13
CA PRO A 78 -11.52 -10.33 -8.04
C PRO A 78 -11.48 -8.79 -8.18
N ASN A 79 -12.59 -8.10 -7.90
CA ASN A 79 -12.65 -6.64 -7.91
C ASN A 79 -12.03 -6.02 -6.65
N LEU A 80 -11.44 -4.84 -6.84
CA LEU A 80 -11.04 -3.94 -5.77
C LEU A 80 -12.00 -2.75 -5.73
N ILE A 81 -12.34 -2.27 -4.55
CA ILE A 81 -13.19 -1.09 -4.36
C ILE A 81 -12.26 0.11 -4.06
N PRO A 82 -12.14 1.10 -4.97
CA PRO A 82 -11.26 2.25 -4.76
C PRO A 82 -11.48 2.93 -3.41
N PHE A 83 -10.38 3.23 -2.73
CA PHE A 83 -10.34 3.97 -1.46
C PHE A 83 -10.97 3.26 -0.26
N LYS A 84 -11.47 2.03 -0.42
CA LYS A 84 -12.13 1.29 0.66
C LYS A 84 -11.26 1.23 1.91
N GLY A 85 -10.00 0.80 1.77
CA GLY A 85 -9.11 0.66 2.92
C GLY A 85 -8.89 1.97 3.68
N GLN A 86 -8.76 3.07 2.92
CA GLN A 86 -8.61 4.41 3.47
C GLN A 86 -9.85 4.88 4.22
N LEU A 87 -11.03 4.71 3.62
CA LEU A 87 -12.31 5.11 4.20
C LEU A 87 -12.60 4.34 5.48
N LEU A 88 -12.36 3.03 5.50
CA LEU A 88 -12.60 2.19 6.68
C LEU A 88 -11.75 2.63 7.89
N ASN A 89 -10.45 2.85 7.69
CA ASN A 89 -9.57 3.29 8.77
C ASN A 89 -9.93 4.68 9.28
N MET A 90 -10.25 5.63 8.39
CA MET A 90 -10.64 6.99 8.79
C MET A 90 -12.00 7.02 9.50
N ILE A 91 -12.97 6.19 9.09
CA ILE A 91 -14.23 6.01 9.82
C ILE A 91 -13.92 5.41 11.20
N SER A 92 -13.12 4.35 11.26
CA SER A 92 -12.80 3.68 12.52
C SER A 92 -12.06 4.58 13.50
N GLU A 93 -11.13 5.41 13.03
CA GLU A 93 -10.46 6.41 13.87
C GLU A 93 -11.44 7.41 14.47
N TYR A 94 -12.37 7.92 13.65
CA TYR A 94 -13.42 8.82 14.14
C TYR A 94 -14.31 8.11 15.16
N THR A 95 -14.84 6.93 14.87
CA THR A 95 -15.77 6.23 15.76
C THR A 95 -15.09 5.81 17.07
N MET A 96 -13.86 5.30 17.01
CA MET A 96 -13.04 5.03 18.20
C MET A 96 -12.79 6.28 19.04
N SER A 97 -12.65 7.47 18.43
CA SER A 97 -12.55 8.73 19.17
C SER A 97 -13.83 9.08 19.94
N GLN A 98 -15.00 8.69 19.42
CA GLN A 98 -16.31 8.96 20.02
C GLN A 98 -16.68 7.99 21.16
N THR A 99 -15.87 6.94 21.35
CA THR A 99 -16.14 5.87 22.33
C THR A 99 -15.00 5.64 23.33
N LYS A 100 -13.97 6.49 23.34
CA LYS A 100 -12.83 6.35 24.27
C LYS A 100 -13.23 6.35 25.74
N ASP A 101 -14.32 7.06 26.09
CA ASP A 101 -14.90 7.10 27.44
C ASP A 101 -15.61 5.80 27.83
N VAL A 102 -16.02 4.98 26.85
CA VAL A 102 -16.70 3.70 27.06
C VAL A 102 -15.68 2.57 27.25
N LEU A 103 -14.70 2.50 26.36
CA LEU A 103 -13.64 1.50 26.38
C LEU A 103 -12.41 2.05 25.65
N PRO A 104 -11.18 1.84 26.17
CA PRO A 104 -9.98 2.18 25.41
C PRO A 104 -9.88 1.32 24.13
N ASN A 105 -9.11 1.79 23.17
CA ASN A 105 -8.84 1.09 21.91
C ASN A 105 -7.34 0.88 21.71
N ALA A 106 -6.97 0.02 20.76
CA ALA A 106 -5.57 -0.28 20.46
C ALA A 106 -4.89 0.74 19.53
N LEU A 107 -5.64 1.68 18.94
CA LEU A 107 -5.12 2.61 17.94
C LEU A 107 -4.14 3.61 18.56
N ILE A 108 -2.91 3.66 18.02
CA ILE A 108 -1.89 4.66 18.36
C ILE A 108 -2.01 5.82 17.38
N GLU A 109 -1.91 5.54 16.08
CA GLU A 109 -1.96 6.56 15.03
C GLU A 109 -2.36 5.98 13.66
N ASN A 110 -2.87 6.87 12.81
CA ASN A 110 -3.10 6.63 11.39
C ASN A 110 -1.98 7.29 10.58
N VAL A 111 -0.91 6.53 10.30
CA VAL A 111 0.26 7.04 9.57
C VAL A 111 -0.08 7.38 8.12
N ASP A 112 -0.97 6.60 7.55
CA ASP A 112 -1.54 6.80 6.23
C ASP A 112 -3.03 6.44 6.28
N GLY A 113 -3.82 6.97 5.35
CA GLY A 113 -5.25 6.61 5.26
C GLY A 113 -5.48 5.10 5.26
N SER A 114 -4.62 4.31 4.61
CA SER A 114 -4.71 2.85 4.54
C SER A 114 -3.88 2.14 5.61
N VAL A 115 -3.12 2.86 6.46
CA VAL A 115 -2.17 2.25 7.40
C VAL A 115 -2.35 2.79 8.81
N VAL A 116 -2.60 1.87 9.74
CA VAL A 116 -2.75 2.17 11.16
C VAL A 116 -1.66 1.46 11.97
N VAL A 117 -1.20 2.13 13.03
CA VAL A 117 -0.33 1.53 14.05
C VAL A 117 -1.18 1.31 15.29
N GLN A 118 -1.17 0.08 15.79
CA GLN A 118 -1.88 -0.31 16.99
C GLN A 118 -0.93 -0.95 18.00
N LYS A 119 -1.29 -0.88 19.28
CA LYS A 119 -0.63 -1.68 20.32
C LYS A 119 -0.90 -3.16 20.05
N LYS A 120 0.11 -4.02 20.27
CA LYS A 120 -0.08 -5.47 20.20
C LYS A 120 -1.01 -5.91 21.33
N MET A 121 -2.04 -6.70 20.98
CA MET A 121 -3.08 -7.17 21.91
C MET A 121 -3.22 -8.69 21.86
N LYS A 122 -3.59 -9.31 22.98
CA LYS A 122 -4.04 -10.71 23.02
C LYS A 122 -5.52 -10.76 22.64
N ASN A 123 -5.85 -11.25 21.44
CA ASN A 123 -7.22 -11.33 20.94
C ASN A 123 -8.07 -12.31 21.76
N LEU A 124 -9.34 -11.97 22.01
CA LEU A 124 -10.32 -12.87 22.63
C LEU A 124 -10.90 -13.91 21.65
N ASN A 125 -10.69 -13.75 20.34
CA ASN A 125 -11.11 -14.67 19.27
C ASN A 125 -12.63 -14.95 19.25
N VAL A 126 -13.44 -13.93 19.55
CA VAL A 126 -14.91 -13.96 19.47
C VAL A 126 -15.35 -12.74 18.65
N GLU A 127 -16.33 -12.94 17.78
CA GLU A 127 -17.00 -11.84 17.09
C GLU A 127 -18.22 -11.39 17.91
N TRP A 128 -18.18 -10.15 18.41
CA TRP A 128 -19.17 -9.61 19.34
C TRP A 128 -20.25 -8.86 18.57
N ILE A 129 -21.21 -9.59 18.00
CA ILE A 129 -22.25 -9.01 17.17
C ILE A 129 -23.41 -8.49 18.02
N VAL A 130 -23.74 -7.21 17.85
CA VAL A 130 -24.91 -6.57 18.47
C VAL A 130 -25.90 -6.16 17.39
N ARG A 131 -27.19 -6.45 17.58
CA ARG A 131 -28.26 -6.18 16.61
C ARG A 131 -29.34 -5.31 17.23
N GLY A 132 -29.61 -4.16 16.62
CA GLY A 132 -30.73 -3.29 16.98
C GLY A 132 -31.98 -3.49 16.13
N TYR A 133 -31.86 -4.17 14.98
CA TYR A 133 -32.95 -4.40 14.05
C TYR A 133 -32.89 -5.83 13.47
N LEU A 134 -34.05 -6.39 13.09
CA LEU A 134 -34.14 -7.67 12.43
C LEU A 134 -33.76 -7.54 10.95
N TRP A 135 -32.49 -7.80 10.63
CA TRP A 135 -31.94 -7.67 9.27
C TRP A 135 -31.06 -8.87 8.89
N GLY A 136 -30.69 -8.93 7.61
CA GLY A 136 -29.62 -9.79 7.10
C GLY A 136 -29.94 -11.27 7.23
N SER A 137 -28.93 -12.07 7.58
CA SER A 137 -29.06 -13.52 7.76
C SER A 137 -30.06 -13.88 8.86
N MET A 138 -30.12 -13.08 9.94
CA MET A 138 -31.09 -13.29 11.02
C MET A 138 -32.54 -13.11 10.52
N ALA A 139 -32.81 -12.06 9.73
CA ALA A 139 -34.13 -11.87 9.13
C ALA A 139 -34.52 -13.01 8.17
N ALA A 140 -33.55 -13.51 7.38
CA ALA A 140 -33.80 -14.61 6.47
C ALA A 140 -34.12 -15.94 7.20
N ALA A 141 -33.41 -16.22 8.30
CA ALA A 141 -33.69 -17.36 9.18
C ALA A 141 -35.04 -17.21 9.89
N TYR A 142 -35.33 -16.02 10.41
CA TYR A 142 -36.60 -15.73 11.08
C TYR A 142 -37.82 -15.90 10.15
N GLU A 143 -37.71 -15.44 8.90
CA GLU A 143 -38.74 -15.64 7.87
C GLU A 143 -38.95 -17.12 7.49
N LYS A 144 -37.96 -17.98 7.72
CA LYS A 144 -38.05 -19.44 7.54
C LYS A 144 -38.64 -20.17 8.75
N GLY A 145 -38.86 -19.47 9.86
CA GLY A 145 -39.48 -20.01 11.08
C GLY A 145 -38.55 -20.08 12.29
N ASP A 146 -37.27 -19.70 12.15
CA ASP A 146 -36.34 -19.74 13.28
C ASP A 146 -36.71 -18.67 14.33
N ARG A 147 -36.69 -19.06 15.60
CA ARG A 147 -36.96 -18.17 16.75
C ARG A 147 -35.86 -18.15 17.79
N THR A 148 -34.85 -18.99 17.62
CA THR A 148 -33.74 -19.12 18.56
C THR A 148 -32.44 -18.75 17.85
N PHE A 149 -31.75 -17.73 18.37
CA PHE A 149 -30.49 -17.24 17.83
C PHE A 149 -29.48 -17.14 18.97
N CYS A 150 -28.37 -17.88 18.89
CA CYS A 150 -27.34 -17.85 19.94
C CYS A 150 -27.89 -18.12 21.35
N GLY A 151 -28.86 -19.03 21.47
CA GLY A 151 -29.56 -19.34 22.73
C GLY A 151 -30.66 -18.34 23.13
N LEU A 152 -30.82 -17.22 22.43
CA LEU A 152 -31.85 -16.22 22.70
C LEU A 152 -33.12 -16.53 21.92
N SER A 153 -34.27 -16.52 22.60
CA SER A 153 -35.58 -16.59 21.96
C SER A 153 -36.05 -15.19 21.54
N VAL A 154 -36.50 -15.08 20.29
CA VAL A 154 -37.02 -13.84 19.69
C VAL A 154 -38.53 -14.01 19.49
N PRO A 155 -39.36 -13.01 19.85
CA PRO A 155 -40.82 -13.15 19.79
C PRO A 155 -41.33 -13.32 18.37
N ASP A 156 -42.49 -13.96 18.23
CA ASP A 156 -43.23 -14.07 16.98
C ASP A 156 -43.77 -12.72 16.49
N GLY A 157 -44.14 -12.67 15.20
CA GLY A 157 -44.79 -11.51 14.59
C GLY A 157 -43.85 -10.37 14.18
N LEU A 158 -42.54 -10.46 14.44
CA LEU A 158 -41.58 -9.47 13.95
C LEU A 158 -41.47 -9.48 12.42
N LEU A 159 -41.29 -8.29 11.84
CA LEU A 159 -41.06 -8.09 10.42
C LEU A 159 -39.59 -7.79 10.14
N ARG A 160 -39.09 -8.18 8.96
CA ARG A 160 -37.79 -7.70 8.48
C ARG A 160 -37.76 -6.17 8.50
N PHE A 161 -36.61 -5.62 8.89
CA PHE A 161 -36.36 -4.20 9.16
C PHE A 161 -36.94 -3.66 10.47
N GLN A 162 -37.65 -4.47 11.26
CA GLN A 162 -38.20 -4.03 12.54
C GLN A 162 -37.08 -3.77 13.56
N LYS A 163 -37.23 -2.68 14.32
CA LYS A 163 -36.37 -2.36 15.47
C LYS A 163 -36.71 -3.28 16.64
N PHE A 164 -35.70 -3.80 17.33
CA PHE A 164 -35.89 -4.50 18.61
C PHE A 164 -36.11 -3.50 19.76
N ASP A 165 -36.90 -3.89 20.76
CA ASP A 165 -37.11 -3.08 21.98
C ASP A 165 -35.80 -2.87 22.74
N THR A 166 -34.97 -3.90 22.80
CA THR A 166 -33.61 -3.86 23.33
C THR A 166 -32.67 -4.55 22.35
N PRO A 167 -31.48 -3.97 22.04
CA PRO A 167 -30.51 -4.64 21.19
C PRO A 167 -30.13 -6.02 21.73
N ILE A 168 -30.03 -6.99 20.83
CA ILE A 168 -29.66 -8.37 21.18
C ILE A 168 -28.19 -8.64 20.85
N PHE A 169 -27.59 -9.55 21.60
CA PHE A 169 -26.20 -9.97 21.46
C PHE A 169 -26.13 -11.39 20.88
N THR A 170 -25.50 -11.55 19.72
CA THR A 170 -25.45 -12.83 18.98
C THR A 170 -24.00 -13.16 18.60
N PRO A 171 -23.17 -13.62 19.55
CA PRO A 171 -21.75 -13.82 19.28
C PRO A 171 -21.51 -14.98 18.33
N THR A 172 -20.40 -14.94 17.61
CA THR A 172 -19.91 -16.06 16.81
C THR A 172 -18.45 -16.37 17.13
N THR A 173 -18.01 -17.59 16.78
CA THR A 173 -16.58 -17.92 16.74
C THR A 173 -15.86 -17.02 15.73
N LYS A 174 -14.54 -16.91 15.86
CA LYS A 174 -13.67 -16.32 14.83
C LYS A 174 -12.83 -17.44 14.24
N ALA A 175 -13.30 -18.08 13.17
CA ALA A 175 -12.60 -19.20 12.55
C ALA A 175 -11.43 -18.71 11.67
N GLU A 176 -10.23 -19.29 11.83
CA GLU A 176 -9.13 -19.05 10.90
C GLU A 176 -9.34 -19.74 9.54
N VAL A 177 -10.05 -20.88 9.55
CA VAL A 177 -10.42 -21.68 8.38
C VAL A 177 -11.86 -22.17 8.58
N GLY A 178 -12.72 -21.96 7.59
CA GLY A 178 -14.15 -22.30 7.66
C GLY A 178 -15.05 -21.07 7.90
N HIS A 179 -16.30 -21.32 8.28
CA HIS A 179 -17.29 -20.29 8.57
C HIS A 179 -17.39 -20.05 10.08
N ASP A 180 -17.70 -18.81 10.46
CA ASP A 180 -17.98 -18.46 11.85
C ASP A 180 -19.29 -19.10 12.30
N GLU A 181 -19.29 -19.66 13.52
CA GLU A 181 -20.42 -20.40 14.09
C GLU A 181 -21.06 -19.61 15.22
N ASN A 182 -22.39 -19.67 15.31
CA ASN A 182 -23.14 -19.05 16.41
C ASN A 182 -22.75 -19.65 17.77
N LEU A 183 -22.51 -18.78 18.76
CA LEU A 183 -22.23 -19.16 20.14
C LEU A 183 -23.37 -18.72 21.05
N ALA A 184 -23.83 -19.61 21.93
CA ALA A 184 -24.58 -19.19 23.12
C ALA A 184 -23.65 -18.42 24.08
N PHE A 185 -24.21 -17.51 24.88
CA PHE A 185 -23.38 -16.68 25.77
C PHE A 185 -22.65 -17.52 26.83
N GLU A 186 -23.27 -18.60 27.29
CA GLU A 186 -22.67 -19.56 28.22
C GLU A 186 -21.41 -20.24 27.64
N GLN A 187 -21.36 -20.42 26.31
CA GLN A 187 -20.17 -20.93 25.64
C GLN A 187 -19.05 -19.88 25.63
N VAL A 188 -19.39 -18.60 25.45
CA VAL A 188 -18.43 -17.50 25.57
C VAL A 188 -17.88 -17.40 27.00
N GLU A 189 -18.74 -17.55 28.01
CA GLU A 189 -18.32 -17.62 29.42
C GLU A 189 -17.39 -18.80 29.70
N ALA A 190 -17.64 -19.96 29.10
CA ALA A 190 -16.77 -21.13 29.23
C ALA A 190 -15.39 -20.92 28.59
N LEU A 191 -15.32 -20.16 27.49
CA LEU A 191 -14.07 -19.85 26.78
C LEU A 191 -13.21 -18.79 27.49
N LEU A 192 -13.84 -17.75 28.03
CA LEU A 192 -13.14 -16.54 28.51
C LEU A 192 -13.19 -16.34 30.02
N GLY A 193 -14.05 -17.09 30.72
CA GLY A 193 -14.46 -16.81 32.09
C GLY A 193 -15.61 -15.79 32.15
N LYS A 194 -16.47 -15.95 33.17
CA LYS A 194 -17.71 -15.17 33.32
C LYS A 194 -17.49 -13.66 33.39
N ASP A 195 -16.52 -13.22 34.17
CA ASP A 195 -16.30 -11.79 34.41
C ASP A 195 -15.85 -11.07 33.13
N LEU A 196 -14.88 -11.64 32.42
CA LEU A 196 -14.38 -11.07 31.16
C LEU A 196 -15.43 -11.13 30.06
N ALA A 197 -16.16 -12.26 29.93
CA ALA A 197 -17.24 -12.40 28.96
C ALA A 197 -18.35 -11.36 29.18
N LYS A 198 -18.75 -11.15 30.43
CA LYS A 198 -19.72 -10.12 30.81
C LYS A 198 -19.19 -8.71 30.51
N GLN A 199 -17.96 -8.40 30.91
CA GLN A 199 -17.34 -7.10 30.65
C GLN A 199 -17.32 -6.77 29.16
N ALA A 200 -16.91 -7.72 28.31
CA ALA A 200 -16.84 -7.54 26.87
C ALA A 200 -18.23 -7.42 26.21
N ARG A 201 -19.22 -8.21 26.64
CA ARG A 201 -20.61 -8.06 26.18
C ARG A 201 -21.19 -6.70 26.54
N ASP A 202 -21.04 -6.30 27.81
CA ASP A 202 -21.57 -5.03 28.30
C ASP A 202 -20.87 -3.84 27.61
N ALA A 203 -19.57 -3.96 27.30
CA ALA A 203 -18.85 -2.99 26.48
C ALA A 203 -19.38 -2.94 25.04
N ALA A 204 -19.59 -4.08 24.38
CA ALA A 204 -20.15 -4.15 23.03
C ALA A 204 -21.53 -3.46 22.94
N LEU A 205 -22.41 -3.71 23.91
CA LEU A 205 -23.73 -3.07 23.97
C LEU A 205 -23.63 -1.55 24.15
N LYS A 206 -22.70 -1.06 25.00
CA LYS A 206 -22.47 0.38 25.20
C LYS A 206 -21.86 1.05 23.96
N LEU A 207 -20.90 0.40 23.30
CA LEU A 207 -20.31 0.87 22.03
C LEU A 207 -21.38 0.98 20.95
N PHE A 208 -22.26 -0.02 20.85
CA PHE A 208 -23.37 -0.02 19.91
C PHE A 208 -24.37 1.10 20.19
N ALA A 209 -24.75 1.29 21.46
CA ALA A 209 -25.65 2.37 21.87
C ALA A 209 -25.08 3.76 21.55
N ARG A 210 -23.79 4.01 21.84
CA ARG A 210 -23.12 5.27 21.45
C ARG A 210 -23.06 5.41 19.93
N GLY A 211 -22.79 4.33 19.20
CA GLY A 211 -22.83 4.29 17.74
C GLY A 211 -24.20 4.70 17.18
N GLN A 212 -25.29 4.14 17.72
CA GLN A 212 -26.65 4.51 17.34
C GLN A 212 -26.95 5.98 17.61
N GLU A 213 -26.55 6.51 18.77
CA GLU A 213 -26.73 7.92 19.11
C GLU A 213 -26.01 8.84 18.12
N VAL A 214 -24.72 8.58 17.88
CA VAL A 214 -23.89 9.38 16.97
C VAL A 214 -24.43 9.30 15.56
N PHE A 215 -24.72 8.09 15.04
CA PHE A 215 -25.12 7.91 13.65
C PHE A 215 -26.52 8.46 13.39
N ARG A 216 -27.45 8.37 14.35
CA ARG A 216 -28.79 8.96 14.21
C ARG A 216 -28.72 10.49 14.06
N LYS A 217 -27.82 11.16 14.79
CA LYS A 217 -27.52 12.60 14.61
C LYS A 217 -26.91 12.92 13.24
N ARG A 218 -26.42 11.92 12.50
CA ARG A 218 -25.88 12.02 11.14
C ARG A 218 -26.87 11.53 10.06
N GLY A 219 -28.14 11.32 10.40
CA GLY A 219 -29.17 10.81 9.49
C GLY A 219 -29.00 9.34 9.13
N LEU A 220 -28.33 8.56 9.97
CA LEU A 220 -28.05 7.14 9.74
C LEU A 220 -28.57 6.27 10.89
N ILE A 221 -29.08 5.09 10.56
CA ILE A 221 -29.44 4.03 11.50
C ILE A 221 -28.31 3.00 11.49
N LEU A 222 -27.71 2.78 12.67
CA LEU A 222 -26.84 1.63 12.92
C LEU A 222 -27.70 0.39 13.23
N ILE A 223 -27.81 -0.51 12.25
CA ILE A 223 -28.70 -1.68 12.27
C ILE A 223 -28.13 -2.79 13.15
N ASP A 224 -26.91 -3.18 12.84
CA ASP A 224 -26.12 -4.16 13.57
C ASP A 224 -24.63 -3.85 13.37
N THR A 225 -23.79 -4.37 14.25
CA THR A 225 -22.34 -4.29 14.10
C THR A 225 -21.65 -5.45 14.77
N LYS A 226 -20.46 -5.78 14.27
CA LYS A 226 -19.51 -6.68 14.91
C LYS A 226 -18.40 -5.87 15.58
N TYR A 227 -18.04 -6.25 16.81
CA TYR A 227 -16.81 -5.81 17.47
C TYR A 227 -15.84 -6.96 17.71
N GLU A 228 -14.56 -6.61 17.87
CA GLU A 228 -13.54 -7.51 18.38
C GLU A 228 -12.82 -6.84 19.55
N PHE A 229 -12.38 -7.66 20.51
CA PHE A 229 -11.69 -7.17 21.69
C PHE A 229 -10.37 -7.91 21.91
N GLY A 230 -9.44 -7.23 22.56
CA GLY A 230 -8.18 -7.80 23.00
C GLY A 230 -7.81 -7.31 24.40
N LEU A 231 -6.88 -8.04 25.02
CA LEU A 231 -6.27 -7.67 26.29
C LEU A 231 -4.87 -7.10 26.05
N ASP A 232 -4.54 -6.03 26.76
CA ASP A 232 -3.18 -5.52 26.83
C ASP A 232 -2.30 -6.38 27.78
N GLU A 233 -1.05 -5.99 27.97
CA GLU A 233 -0.10 -6.67 28.86
C GLU A 233 -0.53 -6.68 30.34
N ASN A 234 -1.42 -5.76 30.75
CA ASN A 234 -1.95 -5.65 32.10
C ASN A 234 -3.32 -6.34 32.26
N GLY A 235 -3.82 -6.99 31.20
CA GLY A 235 -5.14 -7.62 31.20
C GLY A 235 -6.31 -6.63 31.06
N VAL A 236 -6.06 -5.39 30.61
CA VAL A 236 -7.11 -4.40 30.36
C VAL A 236 -7.77 -4.68 29.01
N LEU A 237 -9.11 -4.67 29.00
CA LEU A 237 -9.92 -4.88 27.81
C LEU A 237 -9.90 -3.64 26.89
N HIS A 238 -9.56 -3.85 25.63
CA HIS A 238 -9.58 -2.83 24.58
C HIS A 238 -10.44 -3.29 23.40
N VAL A 239 -11.11 -2.35 22.74
CA VAL A 239 -11.67 -2.59 21.40
C VAL A 239 -10.52 -2.55 20.38
N ILE A 240 -10.52 -3.54 19.48
CA ILE A 240 -9.50 -3.71 18.44
C ILE A 240 -10.16 -3.77 17.05
N ASP A 241 -9.37 -4.07 16.01
CA ASP A 241 -9.82 -4.16 14.62
C ASP A 241 -10.44 -2.84 14.13
N GLU A 242 -11.76 -2.79 13.94
CA GLU A 242 -12.50 -1.61 13.48
C GLU A 242 -13.81 -1.41 14.24
N VAL A 243 -14.29 -0.17 14.27
CA VAL A 243 -15.52 0.20 15.01
C VAL A 243 -16.51 0.89 14.08
N ASN A 244 -17.70 0.32 13.95
CA ASN A 244 -18.87 0.90 13.27
C ASN A 244 -18.61 1.33 11.81
N THR A 245 -17.86 0.52 11.04
CA THR A 245 -17.54 0.79 9.63
C THR A 245 -18.53 0.10 8.68
N PRO A 246 -18.62 0.51 7.40
CA PRO A 246 -19.41 -0.20 6.40
C PRO A 246 -19.06 -1.68 6.15
N ASP A 247 -17.92 -2.16 6.65
CA ASP A 247 -17.54 -3.58 6.55
C ASP A 247 -17.97 -4.38 7.80
N SER A 248 -17.96 -3.74 8.96
CA SER A 248 -18.32 -4.33 10.27
C SER A 248 -19.79 -4.12 10.66
N SER A 249 -20.50 -3.20 10.00
CA SER A 249 -21.86 -2.80 10.35
C SER A 249 -22.80 -2.70 9.16
N ARG A 250 -24.10 -2.85 9.41
CA ARG A 250 -25.16 -2.43 8.47
C ARG A 250 -25.68 -1.04 8.79
N LEU A 251 -25.90 -0.25 7.75
CA LEU A 251 -26.27 1.16 7.83
C LEU A 251 -27.41 1.47 6.88
N CYS A 252 -28.46 2.13 7.37
CA CYS A 252 -29.58 2.62 6.58
C CYS A 252 -29.81 4.11 6.83
N ASP A 253 -30.43 4.80 5.88
CA ASP A 253 -30.85 6.19 6.05
C ASP A 253 -32.06 6.27 6.99
N VAL A 254 -32.07 7.27 7.89
CA VAL A 254 -33.18 7.46 8.83
C VAL A 254 -34.49 7.75 8.10
N ASP A 255 -34.46 8.66 7.13
CA ASP A 255 -35.66 9.11 6.41
C ASP A 255 -36.21 7.95 5.58
N GLU A 256 -35.32 7.13 5.01
CA GLU A 256 -35.72 5.97 4.24
C GLU A 256 -36.40 4.89 5.08
N TRP A 257 -35.86 4.58 6.26
CA TRP A 257 -36.48 3.64 7.17
C TRP A 257 -37.83 4.16 7.68
N GLU A 258 -37.90 5.42 8.11
CA GLU A 258 -39.12 6.06 8.63
C GLU A 258 -40.22 6.16 7.56
N ALA A 259 -39.86 6.36 6.29
CA ALA A 259 -40.82 6.42 5.19
C ALA A 259 -41.29 5.04 4.69
N LYS A 260 -40.42 4.02 4.69
CA LYS A 260 -40.72 2.70 4.07
C LYS A 260 -41.20 1.66 5.08
N TYR A 261 -40.70 1.64 6.31
CA TYR A 261 -41.07 0.61 7.29
C TYR A 261 -42.57 0.58 7.60
N PRO A 262 -43.26 1.73 7.84
CA PRO A 262 -44.71 1.71 8.09
C PRO A 262 -45.51 1.16 6.91
N LYS A 263 -45.05 1.41 5.68
CA LYS A 263 -45.67 0.87 4.45
C LYS A 263 -45.48 -0.65 4.37
N VAL A 264 -44.26 -1.13 4.66
CA VAL A 264 -43.99 -2.58 4.75
C VAL A 264 -44.91 -3.23 5.78
N ALA A 265 -45.05 -2.65 6.97
CA ALA A 265 -45.92 -3.18 8.02
C ALA A 265 -47.40 -3.21 7.58
N ALA A 266 -47.88 -2.14 6.93
CA ALA A 266 -49.26 -2.08 6.42
C ALA A 266 -49.53 -3.13 5.33
N GLU A 267 -48.59 -3.32 4.39
CA GLU A 267 -48.70 -4.33 3.33
C GLU A 267 -48.68 -5.76 3.90
N MET A 268 -47.81 -6.04 4.86
CA MET A 268 -47.78 -7.34 5.54
C MET A 268 -49.06 -7.62 6.31
N ALA A 269 -49.68 -6.60 6.91
CA ALA A 269 -50.94 -6.72 7.64
C ALA A 269 -52.14 -7.12 6.74
N THR A 270 -52.04 -6.95 5.42
CA THR A 270 -53.08 -7.41 4.48
C THR A 270 -53.16 -8.93 4.38
N GLY A 271 -52.11 -9.65 4.79
CA GLY A 271 -52.00 -11.10 4.63
C GLY A 271 -51.72 -11.57 3.19
N GLN A 272 -51.54 -10.65 2.23
CA GLN A 272 -51.26 -11.00 0.83
C GLN A 272 -49.87 -11.64 0.65
N TYR A 273 -48.90 -11.26 1.49
CA TYR A 273 -47.52 -11.72 1.41
C TYR A 273 -47.16 -12.52 2.66
N LYS A 274 -46.48 -13.67 2.47
CA LYS A 274 -46.05 -14.53 3.57
C LYS A 274 -44.84 -13.95 4.32
N THR A 275 -43.89 -13.37 3.59
CA THR A 275 -42.67 -12.78 4.15
C THR A 275 -42.41 -11.41 3.56
N VAL A 276 -41.65 -10.57 4.27
CA VAL A 276 -41.22 -9.27 3.75
C VAL A 276 -40.31 -9.46 2.54
N SER A 277 -39.54 -10.54 2.48
CA SER A 277 -38.78 -10.93 1.28
C SER A 277 -39.68 -11.13 0.05
N ASP A 278 -40.86 -11.75 0.20
CA ASP A 278 -41.82 -11.91 -0.91
C ASP A 278 -42.44 -10.57 -1.31
N LEU A 279 -42.75 -9.72 -0.32
CA LEU A 279 -43.21 -8.36 -0.56
C LEU A 279 -42.18 -7.54 -1.35
N ILE A 280 -40.90 -7.58 -0.98
CA ILE A 280 -39.84 -6.82 -1.67
C ILE A 280 -39.66 -7.31 -3.12
N LYS A 281 -39.82 -8.62 -3.38
CA LYS A 281 -39.79 -9.15 -4.74
C LYS A 281 -40.95 -8.59 -5.59
N ALA A 282 -42.13 -8.44 -4.99
CA ALA A 282 -43.30 -7.90 -5.67
C ALA A 282 -43.30 -6.36 -5.77
N LYS A 283 -42.71 -5.67 -4.77
CA LYS A 283 -42.63 -4.21 -4.64
C LYS A 283 -41.19 -3.78 -4.32
N PRO A 284 -40.28 -3.82 -5.31
CA PRO A 284 -38.86 -3.52 -5.10
C PRO A 284 -38.58 -2.13 -4.55
N GLU A 285 -39.47 -1.17 -4.77
CA GLU A 285 -39.40 0.20 -4.24
C GLU A 285 -39.45 0.26 -2.70
N LEU A 286 -39.99 -0.78 -2.04
CA LEU A 286 -40.01 -0.91 -0.58
C LEU A 286 -38.70 -1.47 -0.02
N LYS A 287 -37.77 -1.94 -0.87
CA LYS A 287 -36.42 -2.30 -0.43
C LYS A 287 -35.74 -1.07 0.16
N MET A 288 -35.28 -1.16 1.39
CA MET A 288 -34.51 -0.10 2.02
C MET A 288 -33.08 -0.07 1.47
N LYS A 289 -32.61 1.11 1.07
CA LYS A 289 -31.23 1.36 0.72
C LYS A 289 -30.38 1.18 1.97
N GLU A 290 -29.27 0.50 1.74
CA GLU A 290 -28.32 0.11 2.77
C GLU A 290 -26.91 0.45 2.24
N PHE A 291 -26.02 0.95 3.10
CA PHE A 291 -24.74 1.52 2.68
C PHE A 291 -23.50 0.68 3.00
N SER A 292 -23.66 -0.52 3.56
CA SER A 292 -22.57 -1.41 3.92
C SER A 292 -22.16 -2.31 2.76
N LYS A 293 -21.25 -3.24 3.07
CA LYS A 293 -20.91 -4.40 2.24
C LYS A 293 -22.11 -5.28 1.85
N GLN A 294 -23.30 -5.09 2.43
CA GLN A 294 -24.52 -5.76 1.96
C GLN A 294 -24.84 -5.42 0.50
N TYR A 295 -24.51 -4.21 0.02
CA TYR A 295 -24.67 -3.86 -1.41
C TYR A 295 -23.93 -4.83 -2.34
N VAL A 296 -22.70 -5.21 -2.00
CA VAL A 296 -21.91 -6.19 -2.77
C VAL A 296 -22.55 -7.57 -2.74
N ARG A 297 -23.07 -7.99 -1.57
CA ARG A 297 -23.78 -9.27 -1.43
C ARG A 297 -25.01 -9.32 -2.32
N ASP A 298 -25.80 -8.25 -2.30
CA ASP A 298 -27.01 -8.15 -3.11
C ASP A 298 -26.68 -8.16 -4.61
N ALA A 299 -25.67 -7.41 -5.05
CA ALA A 299 -25.23 -7.39 -6.44
C ALA A 299 -24.80 -8.77 -6.94
N LEU A 300 -24.10 -9.55 -6.11
CA LEU A 300 -23.74 -10.94 -6.44
C LEU A 300 -24.99 -11.82 -6.60
N LEU A 301 -25.94 -11.74 -5.67
CA LEU A 301 -27.18 -12.52 -5.74
C LEU A 301 -28.03 -12.15 -6.97
N ASP A 302 -28.09 -10.86 -7.32
CA ASP A 302 -28.80 -10.36 -8.50
C ASP A 302 -28.17 -10.86 -9.81
N MET A 303 -26.87 -11.18 -9.80
CA MET A 303 -26.17 -11.84 -10.92
C MET A 303 -26.39 -13.37 -10.95
N GLY A 304 -27.15 -13.93 -10.01
CA GLY A 304 -27.38 -15.37 -9.89
C GLY A 304 -26.23 -16.14 -9.21
N PHE A 305 -25.36 -15.45 -8.46
CA PHE A 305 -24.31 -16.11 -7.68
C PHE A 305 -24.89 -16.98 -6.57
N ASP A 306 -24.54 -18.26 -6.56
CA ASP A 306 -24.84 -19.16 -5.46
C ASP A 306 -23.57 -19.46 -4.63
N PRO A 307 -23.48 -18.92 -3.40
CA PRO A 307 -22.29 -19.10 -2.57
C PRO A 307 -22.08 -20.55 -2.11
N VAL A 308 -23.09 -21.41 -2.18
CA VAL A 308 -23.02 -22.82 -1.76
C VAL A 308 -22.32 -23.67 -2.81
N THR A 309 -22.55 -23.38 -4.09
CA THR A 309 -22.08 -24.20 -5.21
C THR A 309 -20.91 -23.58 -5.97
N ALA A 310 -20.67 -22.28 -5.82
CA ALA A 310 -19.58 -21.60 -6.50
C ALA A 310 -18.20 -22.03 -5.99
N THR A 311 -17.19 -21.96 -6.86
CA THR A 311 -15.77 -22.14 -6.50
C THR A 311 -15.02 -20.82 -6.37
N SER A 312 -15.54 -19.75 -6.97
CA SER A 312 -15.00 -18.39 -6.90
C SER A 312 -16.12 -17.36 -7.07
N ALA A 313 -15.90 -16.15 -6.53
CA ALA A 313 -16.82 -15.04 -6.73
C ALA A 313 -16.67 -14.45 -8.16
N PRO A 314 -17.78 -14.10 -8.83
CA PRO A 314 -17.74 -13.47 -10.14
C PRO A 314 -17.20 -12.03 -10.05
N GLN A 315 -16.77 -11.52 -11.20
CA GLN A 315 -16.36 -10.12 -11.34
C GLN A 315 -17.57 -9.20 -11.47
N LEU A 316 -17.65 -8.18 -10.62
CA LEU A 316 -18.63 -7.10 -10.68
C LEU A 316 -18.33 -6.14 -11.82
N SER A 317 -19.37 -5.49 -12.35
CA SER A 317 -19.23 -4.40 -13.32
C SER A 317 -18.59 -3.15 -12.69
N ASP A 318 -17.94 -2.33 -13.50
CA ASP A 318 -17.36 -1.05 -13.07
C ASP A 318 -18.42 -0.14 -12.41
N ASP A 319 -19.65 -0.13 -12.92
CA ASP A 319 -20.74 0.66 -12.32
C ASP A 319 -21.08 0.19 -10.90
N THR A 320 -21.05 -1.12 -10.64
CA THR A 320 -21.26 -1.68 -9.31
C THR A 320 -20.11 -1.31 -8.37
N VAL A 321 -18.86 -1.39 -8.87
CA VAL A 321 -17.67 -0.98 -8.10
C VAL A 321 -17.74 0.52 -7.75
N VAL A 322 -18.09 1.36 -8.72
CA VAL A 322 -18.24 2.81 -8.55
C VAL A 322 -19.34 3.13 -7.55
N GLU A 323 -20.49 2.49 -7.64
CA GLU A 323 -21.60 2.67 -6.69
C GLU A 323 -21.19 2.23 -5.27
N CYS A 324 -20.45 1.13 -5.14
CA CYS A 324 -19.93 0.67 -3.84
C CYS A 324 -18.98 1.69 -3.22
N ALA A 325 -17.98 2.16 -3.97
CA ALA A 325 -17.04 3.19 -3.51
C ALA A 325 -17.76 4.51 -3.16
N TYR A 326 -18.76 4.91 -3.97
CA TYR A 326 -19.58 6.09 -3.71
C TYR A 326 -20.34 5.98 -2.39
N ARG A 327 -20.92 4.81 -2.08
CA ARG A 327 -21.59 4.57 -0.78
C ARG A 327 -20.63 4.71 0.38
N TYR A 328 -19.41 4.20 0.25
CA TYR A 328 -18.40 4.27 1.31
C TYR A 328 -17.95 5.72 1.54
N ILE A 329 -17.72 6.48 0.47
CA ILE A 329 -17.43 7.91 0.55
C ILE A 329 -18.59 8.65 1.21
N THR A 330 -19.82 8.40 0.77
CA THR A 330 -21.03 9.05 1.32
C THR A 330 -21.15 8.82 2.82
N ILE A 331 -20.96 7.58 3.27
CA ILE A 331 -21.02 7.25 4.69
C ILE A 331 -19.87 7.88 5.46
N PHE A 332 -18.64 7.84 4.94
CA PHE A 332 -17.51 8.55 5.55
C PHE A 332 -17.82 10.04 5.76
N GLU A 333 -18.33 10.72 4.73
CA GLU A 333 -18.64 12.15 4.83
C GLU A 333 -19.78 12.44 5.81
N ARG A 334 -20.81 11.59 5.86
CA ARG A 334 -21.92 11.72 6.82
C ARG A 334 -21.47 11.48 8.26
N ILE A 335 -20.75 10.38 8.51
CA ILE A 335 -20.30 10.01 9.85
C ILE A 335 -19.34 11.07 10.41
N THR A 336 -18.31 11.40 9.64
CA THR A 336 -17.19 12.23 10.11
C THR A 336 -17.42 13.73 9.93
N ARG A 337 -18.40 14.13 9.09
CA ARG A 337 -18.61 15.51 8.61
C ARG A 337 -17.41 16.12 7.88
N ARG A 338 -16.45 15.28 7.47
CA ARG A 338 -15.30 15.69 6.65
C ARG A 338 -15.56 15.33 5.19
N LYS A 339 -15.04 16.16 4.29
CA LYS A 339 -15.06 15.86 2.85
C LYS A 339 -13.92 14.90 2.50
N PHE A 340 -14.22 13.86 1.73
CA PHE A 340 -13.20 12.94 1.23
C PHE A 340 -12.27 13.62 0.21
N ALA A 341 -10.99 13.75 0.53
CA ALA A 341 -10.02 14.28 -0.41
C ALA A 341 -9.61 13.18 -1.39
N PHE A 342 -10.05 13.28 -2.65
CA PHE A 342 -9.59 12.36 -3.68
C PHE A 342 -8.07 12.48 -3.84
N PRO A 343 -7.34 11.35 -3.91
CA PRO A 343 -5.92 11.40 -4.19
C PRO A 343 -5.66 11.93 -5.61
N ASP A 344 -4.44 12.41 -5.81
CA ASP A 344 -3.92 12.71 -7.14
C ASP A 344 -3.90 11.41 -7.97
N VAL A 345 -4.44 11.46 -9.19
CA VAL A 345 -4.49 10.28 -10.07
C VAL A 345 -3.12 9.78 -10.49
N LEU A 346 -2.10 10.63 -10.39
CA LEU A 346 -0.71 10.26 -10.67
C LEU A 346 -0.05 9.54 -9.49
N MET A 347 -0.62 9.61 -8.29
CA MET A 347 -0.06 9.01 -7.08
C MET A 347 -0.76 7.69 -6.76
N LYS A 348 -0.13 6.59 -7.17
CA LYS A 348 -0.58 5.23 -6.79
C LYS A 348 -0.59 5.03 -5.26
N PRO A 349 -1.54 4.26 -4.71
CA PRO A 349 -1.63 4.00 -3.26
C PRO A 349 -0.33 3.51 -2.63
N GLU A 350 0.41 2.64 -3.31
CA GLU A 350 1.70 2.09 -2.85
C GLU A 350 2.72 3.20 -2.61
N LYS A 351 2.87 4.12 -3.58
CA LYS A 351 3.80 5.25 -3.47
C LYS A 351 3.42 6.20 -2.34
N ARG A 352 2.12 6.46 -2.18
CA ARG A 352 1.58 7.30 -1.08
C ARG A 352 1.90 6.68 0.28
N ILE A 353 1.67 5.36 0.42
CA ILE A 353 1.94 4.63 1.65
C ILE A 353 3.43 4.68 1.98
N LEU A 354 4.31 4.36 1.03
CA LEU A 354 5.76 4.42 1.24
C LEU A 354 6.21 5.80 1.67
N HIS A 355 5.77 6.85 0.97
CA HIS A 355 6.13 8.22 1.30
C HIS A 355 5.72 8.59 2.74
N ASN A 356 4.51 8.22 3.15
CA ASN A 356 4.01 8.54 4.49
C ASN A 356 4.73 7.73 5.58
N LEU A 357 5.06 6.45 5.32
CA LEU A 357 5.85 5.63 6.24
C LEU A 357 7.29 6.14 6.38
N GLN A 358 7.93 6.55 5.28
CA GLN A 358 9.25 7.20 5.29
C GLN A 358 9.22 8.50 6.09
N ARG A 359 8.21 9.35 5.86
CA ARG A 359 8.04 10.62 6.58
C ARG A 359 7.82 10.41 8.09
N ALA A 360 7.13 9.34 8.46
CA ALA A 360 6.95 8.94 9.86
C ALA A 360 8.20 8.29 10.48
N GLY A 361 9.24 8.03 9.68
CA GLY A 361 10.47 7.37 10.15
C GLY A 361 10.28 5.89 10.47
N LEU A 362 9.22 5.25 9.94
CA LEU A 362 8.94 3.83 10.17
C LEU A 362 9.71 2.91 9.23
N ILE A 363 10.07 3.41 8.06
CA ILE A 363 10.90 2.71 7.06
C ILE A 363 11.88 3.69 6.42
N THR A 364 12.94 3.15 5.83
CA THR A 364 13.85 3.89 4.94
C THR A 364 13.27 4.03 3.53
N GLY A 365 12.46 3.06 3.10
CA GLY A 365 11.69 3.02 1.84
C GLY A 365 12.42 2.35 0.69
N ALA A 366 13.44 1.54 0.96
CA ALA A 366 14.07 0.62 0.03
C ALA A 366 14.79 -0.51 0.75
N SER A 367 14.78 -1.70 0.15
CA SER A 367 15.29 -2.91 0.79
C SER A 367 16.22 -3.71 -0.11
N VAL A 368 17.27 -4.29 0.48
CA VAL A 368 18.13 -5.28 -0.18
C VAL A 368 17.90 -6.66 0.42
N VAL A 369 17.61 -7.65 -0.42
CA VAL A 369 17.54 -9.05 0.02
C VAL A 369 18.78 -9.77 -0.49
N ILE A 370 19.61 -10.21 0.45
CA ILE A 370 20.81 -10.98 0.18
C ILE A 370 20.44 -12.47 0.26
N ILE A 371 20.52 -13.18 -0.86
CA ILE A 371 20.24 -14.61 -0.96
C ILE A 371 21.58 -15.35 -1.07
N SER A 372 21.85 -16.27 -0.15
CA SER A 372 23.04 -17.11 -0.18
C SER A 372 22.69 -18.59 -0.08
N ASP A 373 23.47 -19.43 -0.75
CA ASP A 373 23.33 -20.89 -0.75
C ASP A 373 24.27 -21.61 0.24
N THR A 374 25.20 -20.86 0.84
CA THR A 374 26.28 -21.33 1.71
C THR A 374 26.45 -20.39 2.92
N ASP A 375 27.49 -20.57 3.73
CA ASP A 375 27.69 -19.85 4.99
C ASP A 375 27.51 -18.32 4.85
N CYS A 376 26.80 -17.72 5.82
CA CYS A 376 26.37 -16.33 5.82
C CYS A 376 27.50 -15.32 6.04
N SER A 377 28.76 -15.73 6.17
CA SER A 377 29.87 -14.82 6.46
C SER A 377 30.07 -13.75 5.38
N HIS A 378 29.97 -14.11 4.10
CA HIS A 378 30.04 -13.14 3.00
C HIS A 378 28.78 -12.25 2.95
N ALA A 379 27.58 -12.84 3.10
CA ALA A 379 26.32 -12.10 3.15
C ALA A 379 26.29 -11.07 4.30
N LYS A 380 26.83 -11.42 5.47
CA LYS A 380 26.96 -10.51 6.62
C LYS A 380 27.90 -9.34 6.35
N LYS A 381 28.97 -9.53 5.56
CA LYS A 381 29.84 -8.43 5.12
C LYS A 381 29.05 -7.44 4.27
N ILE A 382 28.28 -7.93 3.29
CA ILE A 382 27.43 -7.09 2.44
C ILE A 382 26.39 -6.33 3.29
N GLN A 383 25.72 -7.02 4.21
CA GLN A 383 24.77 -6.41 5.14
C GLN A 383 25.43 -5.29 5.99
N THR A 384 26.66 -5.50 6.45
CA THR A 384 27.42 -4.50 7.22
C THR A 384 27.76 -3.28 6.36
N GLU A 385 28.15 -3.48 5.10
CA GLU A 385 28.44 -2.38 4.18
C GLU A 385 27.17 -1.60 3.80
N LEU A 386 26.04 -2.28 3.59
CA LEU A 386 24.73 -1.66 3.33
C LEU A 386 24.27 -0.77 4.48
N ALA A 387 24.50 -1.19 5.72
CA ALA A 387 24.13 -0.43 6.92
C ALA A 387 24.81 0.96 6.97
N LYS A 388 26.02 1.12 6.39
CA LYS A 388 26.72 2.42 6.33
C LYS A 388 25.92 3.47 5.54
N TYR A 389 25.12 3.01 4.57
CA TYR A 389 24.27 3.86 3.74
C TYR A 389 22.81 3.89 4.22
N LYS A 390 22.53 3.38 5.44
CA LYS A 390 21.18 3.23 5.99
C LYS A 390 20.24 2.41 5.10
N VAL A 391 20.78 1.51 4.28
CA VAL A 391 19.98 0.63 3.44
C VAL A 391 19.52 -0.55 4.28
N HIS A 392 18.21 -0.72 4.44
CA HIS A 392 17.69 -1.91 5.10
C HIS A 392 18.08 -3.16 4.30
N SER A 393 18.49 -4.23 5.01
CA SER A 393 18.83 -5.48 4.34
C SER A 393 18.52 -6.73 5.15
N GLN A 394 18.08 -7.77 4.44
CA GLN A 394 17.77 -9.08 4.97
C GLN A 394 18.62 -10.16 4.32
N VAL A 395 19.03 -11.15 5.11
CA VAL A 395 19.75 -12.32 4.61
C VAL A 395 18.83 -13.53 4.58
N ARG A 396 18.76 -14.22 3.44
CA ARG A 396 18.00 -15.46 3.25
C ARG A 396 18.94 -16.58 2.81
N LEU A 397 18.82 -17.73 3.44
CA LEU A 397 19.51 -18.94 3.04
C LEU A 397 18.63 -19.75 2.09
N CYS A 398 19.07 -19.94 0.86
CA CYS A 398 18.37 -20.73 -0.14
C CYS A 398 19.32 -21.22 -1.23
N SER A 399 19.22 -22.50 -1.59
CA SER A 399 20.01 -23.09 -2.67
C SER A 399 19.12 -23.33 -3.89
N ALA A 400 19.53 -22.82 -5.04
CA ALA A 400 18.84 -23.05 -6.30
C ALA A 400 18.79 -24.53 -6.72
N PHE A 401 19.79 -25.33 -6.34
CA PHE A 401 19.85 -26.76 -6.68
C PHE A 401 19.15 -27.65 -5.66
N LYS A 402 19.31 -27.35 -4.36
CA LYS A 402 18.74 -28.20 -3.30
C LYS A 402 17.28 -27.87 -3.00
N GLN A 403 16.87 -26.62 -3.23
CA GLN A 403 15.56 -26.09 -2.83
C GLN A 403 14.96 -25.16 -3.91
N PRO A 404 14.81 -25.60 -5.18
CA PRO A 404 14.33 -24.74 -6.26
C PRO A 404 12.92 -24.17 -6.01
N SER A 405 12.02 -24.97 -5.45
CA SER A 405 10.66 -24.54 -5.11
C SER A 405 10.62 -23.49 -3.98
N VAL A 406 11.55 -23.60 -3.02
CA VAL A 406 11.68 -22.62 -1.94
C VAL A 406 12.22 -21.29 -2.48
N LEU A 407 13.21 -21.35 -3.38
CA LEU A 407 13.75 -20.17 -4.05
C LEU A 407 12.68 -19.46 -4.89
N GLU A 408 11.88 -20.23 -5.64
CA GLU A 408 10.77 -19.70 -6.41
C GLU A 408 9.73 -19.01 -5.51
N ALA A 409 9.30 -19.68 -4.42
CA ALA A 409 8.37 -19.10 -3.46
C ALA A 409 8.92 -17.82 -2.82
N LEU A 410 10.22 -17.81 -2.49
CA LEU A 410 10.93 -16.67 -1.94
C LEU A 410 10.92 -15.46 -2.88
N ILE A 411 11.26 -15.66 -4.15
CA ILE A 411 11.29 -14.58 -5.14
C ILE A 411 9.88 -14.08 -5.44
N ARG A 412 8.90 -14.98 -5.57
CA ARG A 412 7.48 -14.61 -5.71
C ARG A 412 7.00 -13.77 -4.53
N GLU A 413 7.44 -14.06 -3.31
CA GLU A 413 7.16 -13.25 -2.13
C GLU A 413 7.69 -11.82 -2.29
N TYR A 414 8.97 -11.65 -2.64
CA TYR A 414 9.58 -10.32 -2.82
C TYR A 414 9.10 -9.56 -4.05
N ASN A 415 8.64 -10.25 -5.10
CA ASN A 415 8.01 -9.59 -6.25
C ASN A 415 6.74 -8.80 -5.88
N ARG A 416 6.12 -9.09 -4.74
CA ARG A 416 4.99 -8.33 -4.20
C ARG A 416 5.40 -7.04 -3.48
N SER A 417 6.70 -6.84 -3.26
CA SER A 417 7.23 -5.68 -2.54
C SER A 417 6.75 -4.39 -3.20
N ILE A 418 6.13 -3.52 -2.41
CA ILE A 418 5.81 -2.18 -2.87
C ILE A 418 7.04 -1.26 -2.78
N GLU A 419 8.00 -1.59 -1.90
CA GLU A 419 9.30 -0.94 -1.78
C GLU A 419 10.17 -1.22 -3.02
N PRO A 420 10.92 -0.22 -3.52
CA PRO A 420 12.09 -0.47 -4.35
C PRO A 420 12.99 -1.53 -3.70
N LEU A 421 13.28 -2.59 -4.44
CA LEU A 421 13.99 -3.75 -3.92
C LEU A 421 15.14 -4.15 -4.84
N LEU A 422 16.22 -4.64 -4.24
CA LEU A 422 17.37 -5.20 -4.95
C LEU A 422 17.66 -6.58 -4.39
N LEU A 423 17.77 -7.59 -5.27
CA LEU A 423 18.23 -8.91 -4.88
C LEU A 423 19.74 -9.01 -5.05
N VAL A 424 20.46 -9.45 -4.02
CA VAL A 424 21.89 -9.72 -4.09
C VAL A 424 22.12 -11.21 -3.89
N CYS A 425 22.59 -11.90 -4.91
CA CYS A 425 22.87 -13.33 -4.87
C CYS A 425 24.35 -13.57 -4.56
N CYS A 426 24.61 -14.31 -3.49
CA CYS A 426 25.94 -14.65 -2.99
C CYS A 426 26.10 -16.16 -3.00
N SER A 427 26.52 -16.70 -4.13
CA SER A 427 26.87 -18.12 -4.28
C SER A 427 28.25 -18.23 -4.92
N SER A 428 28.97 -19.30 -4.57
CA SER A 428 30.18 -19.72 -5.27
C SER A 428 29.87 -20.28 -6.68
N SER A 429 28.61 -20.64 -6.95
CA SER A 429 28.10 -21.08 -8.25
C SER A 429 27.05 -20.10 -8.80
N ASP A 430 27.20 -19.65 -10.04
CA ASP A 430 26.37 -18.57 -10.62
C ASP A 430 24.94 -19.02 -11.02
N ALA A 431 24.50 -20.20 -10.59
CA ALA A 431 23.15 -20.70 -10.89
C ALA A 431 22.07 -19.98 -10.06
N LEU A 432 22.40 -19.55 -8.84
CA LEU A 432 21.46 -18.87 -7.95
C LEU A 432 20.99 -17.54 -8.53
N SER A 433 21.92 -16.72 -9.01
CA SER A 433 21.65 -15.43 -9.63
C SER A 433 20.88 -15.55 -10.95
N GLY A 434 21.20 -16.56 -11.76
CA GLY A 434 20.53 -16.83 -13.03
C GLY A 434 19.06 -17.20 -12.84
N ILE A 435 18.75 -18.11 -11.91
CA ILE A 435 17.37 -18.49 -11.58
C ILE A 435 16.64 -17.34 -10.86
N ALA A 436 17.33 -16.62 -9.97
CA ALA A 436 16.73 -15.46 -9.33
C ALA A 436 16.32 -14.39 -10.35
N SER A 437 17.19 -14.12 -11.33
CA SER A 437 16.92 -13.11 -12.36
C SER A 437 15.84 -13.53 -13.36
N SER A 438 15.59 -14.82 -13.57
CA SER A 438 14.50 -15.26 -14.46
C SER A 438 13.12 -15.17 -13.81
N LEU A 439 13.06 -15.13 -12.47
CA LEU A 439 11.81 -15.10 -11.71
C LEU A 439 11.52 -13.71 -11.10
N SER A 440 12.55 -12.89 -10.90
CA SER A 440 12.45 -11.61 -10.21
C SER A 440 11.89 -10.50 -11.09
N MET A 441 11.01 -9.67 -10.52
CA MET A 441 10.59 -8.38 -11.09
C MET A 441 11.53 -7.23 -10.69
N HIS A 442 12.45 -7.49 -9.76
CA HIS A 442 13.42 -6.56 -9.21
C HIS A 442 14.82 -6.84 -9.76
N PRO A 443 15.72 -5.84 -9.83
CA PRO A 443 17.09 -6.07 -10.28
C PRO A 443 17.82 -7.09 -9.41
N VAL A 444 18.64 -7.93 -10.05
CA VAL A 444 19.42 -8.99 -9.40
C VAL A 444 20.90 -8.74 -9.60
N VAL A 445 21.66 -8.68 -8.51
CA VAL A 445 23.11 -8.47 -8.50
C VAL A 445 23.81 -9.74 -8.03
N SER A 446 24.73 -10.26 -8.82
CA SER A 446 25.65 -11.30 -8.39
C SER A 446 26.81 -10.68 -7.59
N CYS A 447 27.02 -11.15 -6.36
CA CYS A 447 28.19 -10.82 -5.54
C CYS A 447 28.83 -12.11 -4.99
N PRO A 448 29.63 -12.81 -5.81
CA PRO A 448 30.28 -14.05 -5.39
C PRO A 448 31.41 -13.79 -4.38
N PRO A 449 31.65 -14.71 -3.43
CA PRO A 449 32.77 -14.61 -2.51
C PRO A 449 34.12 -14.77 -3.22
N ALA A 450 35.16 -14.05 -2.75
CA ALA A 450 36.48 -13.99 -3.37
C ALA A 450 37.22 -15.34 -3.45
N ASP A 451 36.90 -16.28 -2.57
CA ASP A 451 37.55 -17.60 -2.50
C ASP A 451 36.88 -18.65 -3.42
N GLY A 452 35.90 -18.25 -4.24
CA GLY A 452 35.29 -19.10 -5.25
C GLY A 452 36.21 -19.33 -6.46
N PRO A 453 36.02 -20.41 -7.25
CA PRO A 453 36.88 -20.67 -8.41
C PRO A 453 36.89 -19.48 -9.36
N ALA A 454 38.05 -18.80 -9.39
CA ALA A 454 38.36 -17.66 -10.24
C ALA A 454 38.34 -18.11 -11.72
N GLY A 455 37.15 -18.15 -12.30
CA GLY A 455 36.96 -18.60 -13.68
C GLY A 455 35.54 -19.04 -14.05
N SER A 456 34.63 -19.28 -13.09
CA SER A 456 33.25 -19.69 -13.40
C SER A 456 32.20 -18.58 -13.25
N ALA A 457 32.58 -17.39 -12.78
CA ALA A 457 31.68 -16.26 -12.47
C ALA A 457 31.11 -15.52 -13.71
N ALA A 458 31.30 -16.08 -14.91
CA ALA A 458 30.69 -15.58 -16.13
C ALA A 458 29.74 -16.65 -16.68
N ARG A 459 28.55 -16.84 -16.05
CA ARG A 459 27.45 -17.60 -16.67
C ARG A 459 26.07 -17.49 -15.98
N GLY A 460 25.71 -16.32 -15.46
CA GLY A 460 24.39 -16.02 -14.92
C GLY A 460 23.84 -14.73 -15.51
N CYS A 461 22.60 -14.78 -16.03
CA CYS A 461 21.87 -13.64 -16.60
C CYS A 461 21.41 -12.63 -15.51
N SER A 462 22.28 -12.28 -14.56
CA SER A 462 22.00 -11.26 -13.54
C SER A 462 22.02 -9.86 -14.16
N SER A 463 21.36 -8.90 -13.51
CA SER A 463 21.37 -7.51 -13.94
C SER A 463 22.76 -6.86 -13.83
N ALA A 464 23.57 -7.29 -12.85
CA ALA A 464 24.95 -6.87 -12.70
C ALA A 464 25.78 -7.90 -11.92
N LEU A 465 27.09 -7.96 -12.21
CA LEU A 465 28.08 -8.71 -11.45
C LEU A 465 28.99 -7.72 -10.72
N ILE A 466 28.97 -7.73 -9.38
CA ILE A 466 29.77 -6.85 -8.53
C ILE A 466 30.48 -7.71 -7.49
N SER A 467 31.79 -7.92 -7.64
CA SER A 467 32.56 -8.87 -6.83
C SER A 467 33.00 -8.34 -5.45
N SER A 468 32.58 -7.14 -5.09
CA SER A 468 33.01 -6.43 -3.87
C SER A 468 31.80 -6.05 -3.02
N PRO A 469 31.72 -6.51 -1.76
CA PRO A 469 30.65 -6.12 -0.84
C PRO A 469 30.49 -4.61 -0.67
N VAL A 470 31.61 -3.88 -0.69
CA VAL A 470 31.63 -2.41 -0.59
C VAL A 470 30.96 -1.78 -1.80
N ASP A 471 31.26 -2.29 -3.00
CA ASP A 471 30.74 -1.73 -4.23
C ASP A 471 29.28 -2.13 -4.46
N VAL A 472 28.84 -3.30 -3.97
CA VAL A 472 27.41 -3.65 -3.90
C VAL A 472 26.65 -2.66 -3.04
N ALA A 473 27.19 -2.31 -1.86
CA ALA A 473 26.53 -1.36 -0.97
C ALA A 473 26.43 0.04 -1.59
N LYS A 474 27.49 0.52 -2.26
CA LYS A 474 27.47 1.77 -3.01
C LYS A 474 26.47 1.73 -4.17
N PHE A 475 26.44 0.63 -4.93
CA PHE A 475 25.51 0.45 -6.04
C PHE A 475 24.05 0.48 -5.57
N ALA A 476 23.75 -0.21 -4.46
CA ALA A 476 22.43 -0.17 -3.84
C ALA A 476 22.07 1.26 -3.37
N ALA A 477 23.01 1.94 -2.69
CA ALA A 477 22.79 3.31 -2.24
C ALA A 477 22.54 4.29 -3.40
N GLN A 478 23.30 4.17 -4.49
CA GLN A 478 23.11 4.95 -5.71
C GLN A 478 21.74 4.66 -6.34
N THR A 479 21.36 3.38 -6.44
CA THR A 479 20.07 2.93 -6.99
C THR A 479 18.89 3.54 -6.24
N PHE A 480 18.95 3.60 -4.92
CA PHE A 480 17.84 4.07 -4.08
C PHE A 480 17.90 5.56 -3.73
N SER A 481 19.00 6.26 -4.01
CA SER A 481 19.21 7.66 -3.65
C SER A 481 18.12 8.62 -4.19
N SER A 482 17.53 8.31 -5.34
CA SER A 482 16.48 9.15 -5.95
C SER A 482 15.13 9.03 -5.24
N SER A 483 14.84 7.90 -4.60
CA SER A 483 13.56 7.63 -3.92
C SER A 483 13.66 7.68 -2.40
N CYS A 484 14.86 7.67 -1.83
CA CYS A 484 15.09 7.56 -0.39
C CYS A 484 16.05 8.66 0.11
N PRO A 485 15.51 9.78 0.66
CA PRO A 485 16.33 10.90 1.14
C PRO A 485 17.40 10.49 2.16
N ALA A 486 17.06 9.60 3.11
CA ALA A 486 18.00 9.14 4.13
C ALA A 486 19.22 8.39 3.56
N ILE A 487 19.00 7.62 2.48
CA ILE A 487 20.07 6.92 1.76
C ILE A 487 20.89 7.91 0.93
N ALA A 488 20.23 8.87 0.28
CA ALA A 488 20.90 9.92 -0.49
C ALA A 488 21.85 10.75 0.38
N ASP A 489 21.42 11.13 1.58
CA ASP A 489 22.23 11.90 2.51
C ASP A 489 23.43 11.09 3.03
N ALA A 490 23.23 9.80 3.33
CA ALA A 490 24.32 8.91 3.73
C ALA A 490 25.34 8.70 2.59
N LEU A 491 24.87 8.59 1.34
CA LEU A 491 25.72 8.49 0.16
C LEU A 491 26.53 9.78 -0.06
N ARG A 492 25.91 10.96 0.04
CA ARG A 492 26.61 12.25 -0.06
C ARG A 492 27.67 12.41 1.03
N ALA A 493 27.33 12.11 2.28
CA ALA A 493 28.28 12.15 3.40
C ALA A 493 29.50 11.23 3.15
N SER A 494 29.27 10.02 2.65
CA SER A 494 30.36 9.09 2.29
C SER A 494 31.27 9.64 1.17
N ILE A 495 30.73 10.39 0.21
CA ILE A 495 31.51 11.03 -0.86
C ILE A 495 32.33 12.19 -0.30
N GLU A 496 31.74 13.01 0.56
CA GLU A 496 32.39 14.13 1.23
C GLU A 496 33.56 13.67 2.12
N ASP A 497 33.34 12.62 2.94
CA ASP A 497 34.38 12.02 3.78
C ASP A 497 35.55 11.48 2.95
N GLY A 498 35.26 10.82 1.82
CA GLY A 498 36.27 10.32 0.90
C GLY A 498 37.10 11.46 0.28
N SER A 499 36.43 12.54 -0.14
CA SER A 499 37.09 13.74 -0.66
C SER A 499 38.00 14.39 0.39
N ALA A 500 37.52 14.55 1.62
CA ALA A 500 38.31 15.10 2.72
C ALA A 500 39.53 14.23 3.07
N CYS A 501 39.38 12.90 3.04
CA CYS A 501 40.51 11.98 3.24
C CYS A 501 41.56 12.11 2.14
N LEU A 502 41.15 12.22 0.87
CA LEU A 502 42.07 12.42 -0.24
C LEU A 502 42.80 13.76 -0.15
N GLN A 503 42.10 14.84 0.18
CA GLN A 503 42.70 16.16 0.40
C GLN A 503 43.73 16.13 1.53
N LYS A 504 43.44 15.42 2.63
CA LYS A 504 44.37 15.24 3.75
C LYS A 504 45.59 14.42 3.35
N ALA A 505 45.39 13.33 2.61
CA ALA A 505 46.48 12.48 2.13
C ALA A 505 47.38 13.23 1.15
N ASP A 506 46.80 14.02 0.24
CA ASP A 506 47.55 14.89 -0.68
C ASP A 506 48.33 15.95 0.10
N ALA A 507 47.71 16.66 1.05
CA ALA A 507 48.41 17.64 1.88
C ALA A 507 49.59 17.03 2.67
N GLN A 508 49.43 15.81 3.19
CA GLN A 508 50.51 15.07 3.85
C GLN A 508 51.63 14.69 2.88
N LEU A 509 51.28 14.24 1.68
CA LEU A 509 52.24 13.92 0.64
C LEU A 509 53.01 15.17 0.20
N GLN A 510 52.33 16.29 -0.03
CA GLN A 510 52.95 17.58 -0.38
C GLN A 510 53.89 18.06 0.73
N ALA A 511 53.50 17.92 2.00
CA ALA A 511 54.35 18.27 3.13
C ALA A 511 55.59 17.36 3.22
N ALA A 512 55.45 16.06 2.99
CA ALA A 512 56.57 15.11 2.97
C ALA A 512 57.54 15.41 1.81
N VAL A 513 57.01 15.70 0.61
CA VAL A 513 57.79 16.10 -0.56
C VAL A 513 58.54 17.40 -0.29
N ALA A 514 57.89 18.40 0.32
CA ALA A 514 58.53 19.67 0.70
C ALA A 514 59.63 19.48 1.77
N GLN A 515 59.48 18.54 2.70
CA GLN A 515 60.51 18.20 3.69
C GLN A 515 61.70 17.47 3.07
N THR A 516 61.49 16.65 2.03
CA THR A 516 62.59 16.05 1.25
C THR A 516 63.26 17.02 0.26
N ALA A 517 62.69 18.21 0.05
CA ALA A 517 63.13 19.18 -0.95
C ALA A 517 63.93 20.39 -0.40
N ALA A 518 64.31 20.42 0.89
CA ALA A 518 65.21 21.44 1.48
C ALA A 518 66.64 20.88 1.70
N PRO A 519 67.71 21.67 1.50
CA PRO A 519 68.52 21.59 0.28
C PRO A 519 69.80 20.76 0.41
N ALA A 520 70.07 19.93 -0.60
CA ALA A 520 71.44 19.53 -0.94
C ALA A 520 72.10 20.68 -1.74
N ALA A 521 72.53 21.73 -1.04
CA ALA A 521 73.38 22.76 -1.61
C ALA A 521 74.85 22.36 -1.48
N ALA A 522 75.44 21.74 -2.51
CA ALA A 522 76.84 21.93 -2.89
C ALA A 522 77.20 21.21 -4.22
N LYS A 523 77.67 22.01 -5.20
CA LYS A 523 78.34 21.67 -6.48
C LYS A 523 77.40 21.12 -7.57
N ALA A 524 77.38 21.59 -8.82
CA ALA A 524 78.37 22.33 -9.59
C ALA A 524 77.68 23.18 -10.69
N ALA A 525 78.41 24.18 -11.18
CA ALA A 525 78.03 25.09 -12.24
C ALA A 525 77.88 24.38 -13.61
N GLY A 526 76.97 24.90 -14.44
CA GLY A 526 77.07 24.77 -15.90
C GLY A 526 75.73 24.70 -16.63
N GLY A 527 75.38 25.78 -17.34
CA GLY A 527 74.62 25.71 -18.59
C GLY A 527 73.12 26.02 -18.50
N GLU A 528 72.78 27.29 -18.69
CA GLU A 528 71.43 27.71 -19.08
C GLU A 528 71.03 27.10 -20.43
N LYS A 529 69.82 26.51 -20.49
CA LYS A 529 68.93 26.61 -21.65
C LYS A 529 67.48 26.62 -21.15
N ALA A 530 66.84 27.77 -21.35
CA ALA A 530 65.43 27.99 -21.08
C ALA A 530 64.55 27.10 -21.97
N VAL A 531 63.60 26.40 -21.34
CA VAL A 531 62.41 25.86 -22.00
C VAL A 531 61.20 26.38 -21.23
N ALA A 532 60.33 27.06 -21.96
CA ALA A 532 59.21 27.82 -21.45
C ALA A 532 58.10 26.93 -20.83
N ASN A 533 57.47 27.49 -19.81
CA ASN A 533 56.32 26.99 -19.06
C ASN A 533 55.14 26.58 -19.97
N GLY A 534 54.56 25.41 -19.66
CA GLY A 534 53.19 25.04 -19.98
C GLY A 534 52.43 24.70 -18.70
N ALA A 535 52.01 25.71 -17.95
CA ALA A 535 51.13 25.55 -16.80
C ALA A 535 49.70 25.34 -17.30
N HIS A 536 49.16 24.12 -17.21
CA HIS A 536 47.72 23.85 -17.36
C HIS A 536 47.25 22.99 -16.18
N GLY A 537 47.27 23.57 -14.99
CA GLY A 537 46.45 23.11 -13.88
C GLY A 537 45.10 23.80 -13.96
N HIS A 538 44.08 23.12 -14.48
CA HIS A 538 42.71 23.61 -14.38
C HIS A 538 42.20 23.39 -12.95
N THR A 539 42.37 24.40 -12.10
CA THR A 539 41.64 24.49 -10.83
C THR A 539 40.17 24.80 -11.15
N ILE A 540 39.28 23.83 -11.01
CA ILE A 540 37.84 24.07 -11.05
C ILE A 540 37.45 24.73 -9.73
N GLN A 541 37.18 26.03 -9.75
CA GLN A 541 36.53 26.71 -8.64
C GLN A 541 35.07 26.25 -8.56
N ALA A 542 34.61 25.92 -7.36
CA ALA A 542 33.22 25.59 -7.07
C ALA A 542 32.31 26.77 -7.45
N VAL A 543 31.36 26.53 -8.35
CA VAL A 543 30.30 27.48 -8.67
C VAL A 543 29.19 27.29 -7.65
N SER A 544 28.96 28.28 -6.80
CA SER A 544 27.76 28.36 -5.96
C SER A 544 26.57 28.78 -6.84
N GLY A 545 25.67 27.84 -7.14
CA GLY A 545 24.43 28.10 -7.86
C GLY A 545 23.23 28.15 -6.90
N SER A 546 22.64 29.32 -6.75
CA SER A 546 21.30 29.52 -6.18
C SER A 546 20.25 29.54 -7.30
N VAL A 547 19.09 28.93 -7.02
CA VAL A 547 17.82 28.91 -7.79
C VAL A 547 17.71 27.80 -8.85
N ALA A 548 16.61 27.05 -8.74
CA ALA A 548 16.16 25.90 -9.53
C ALA A 548 16.68 25.81 -10.98
N ASP A 549 17.58 24.85 -11.22
CA ASP A 549 18.00 24.44 -12.57
C ASP A 549 16.87 23.66 -13.27
N ARG A 550 15.85 24.39 -13.75
CA ARG A 550 14.96 23.87 -14.77
C ARG A 550 15.60 24.12 -16.13
N VAL A 551 16.31 23.12 -16.64
CA VAL A 551 16.83 23.16 -18.02
C VAL A 551 15.66 22.96 -18.97
N ALA A 552 15.41 23.95 -19.82
CA ALA A 552 14.39 23.84 -20.87
C ALA A 552 14.77 22.72 -21.84
N VAL A 553 13.87 21.76 -22.02
CA VAL A 553 14.06 20.65 -22.98
C VAL A 553 14.05 21.23 -24.39
N LYS A 554 15.14 21.03 -25.13
CA LYS A 554 15.28 21.49 -26.53
C LYS A 554 15.09 20.39 -27.56
N THR A 555 15.40 19.15 -27.16
CA THR A 555 15.30 17.96 -28.00
C THR A 555 14.69 16.82 -27.20
N ALA A 556 13.74 16.09 -27.78
CA ALA A 556 13.11 14.93 -27.16
C ALA A 556 13.27 13.70 -28.07
N LEU A 557 13.75 12.60 -27.50
CA LEU A 557 13.71 11.29 -28.15
C LEU A 557 12.41 10.58 -27.75
N VAL A 558 11.53 10.30 -28.71
CA VAL A 558 10.23 9.66 -28.45
C VAL A 558 10.15 8.32 -29.18
N SER A 559 10.00 7.24 -28.42
CA SER A 559 9.82 5.88 -28.95
C SER A 559 8.94 5.07 -28.01
N VAL A 560 7.70 4.81 -28.41
CA VAL A 560 6.70 4.15 -27.55
C VAL A 560 6.07 2.96 -28.27
N PHE A 561 5.80 1.90 -27.51
CA PHE A 561 5.08 0.74 -28.02
C PHE A 561 3.58 1.05 -28.12
N ASP A 562 3.00 1.46 -26.99
CA ASP A 562 1.64 1.99 -26.85
C ASP A 562 1.58 3.46 -27.29
N LYS A 563 0.55 3.83 -28.07
CA LYS A 563 0.43 5.14 -28.73
C LYS A 563 -0.79 5.93 -28.28
N ASP A 564 -1.54 5.44 -27.29
CA ASP A 564 -2.82 6.03 -26.86
C ASP A 564 -2.69 7.47 -26.34
N ALA A 565 -1.55 7.86 -25.77
CA ALA A 565 -1.26 9.21 -25.29
C ALA A 565 -0.27 10.01 -26.15
N LEU A 566 0.08 9.50 -27.35
CA LEU A 566 1.11 10.11 -28.19
C LEU A 566 0.67 11.44 -28.80
N GLU A 567 -0.64 11.65 -28.93
CA GLU A 567 -1.24 12.89 -29.43
C GLU A 567 -1.05 14.06 -28.47
N GLU A 568 -1.39 13.89 -27.20
CA GLU A 568 -1.20 14.92 -26.17
C GLU A 568 0.28 15.27 -25.99
N LEU A 569 1.15 14.24 -25.96
CA LEU A 569 2.60 14.42 -25.84
C LEU A 569 3.19 15.15 -27.06
N GLY A 570 2.81 14.72 -28.27
CA GLY A 570 3.27 15.34 -29.51
C GLY A 570 2.86 16.81 -29.61
N ALA A 571 1.61 17.12 -29.28
CA ALA A 571 1.09 18.49 -29.29
C ALA A 571 1.82 19.39 -28.29
N LEU A 572 2.08 18.90 -27.07
CA LEU A 572 2.81 19.64 -26.04
C LEU A 572 4.25 19.93 -26.48
N LEU A 573 4.97 18.93 -27.00
CA LEU A 573 6.35 19.10 -27.46
C LEU A 573 6.43 20.08 -28.63
N ALA A 574 5.50 20.00 -29.58
CA ALA A 574 5.40 20.92 -30.70
C ALA A 574 5.09 22.36 -30.24
N GLN A 575 4.16 22.54 -29.30
CA GLN A 575 3.82 23.86 -28.73
C GLN A 575 5.03 24.53 -28.05
N GLN A 576 5.90 23.73 -27.43
CA GLN A 576 7.12 24.20 -26.76
C GLN A 576 8.31 24.34 -27.72
N GLY A 577 8.14 24.09 -29.03
CA GLY A 577 9.20 24.18 -30.02
C GLY A 577 10.33 23.15 -29.83
N VAL A 578 10.03 22.02 -29.18
CA VAL A 578 11.00 20.96 -28.91
C VAL A 578 11.25 20.16 -30.18
N HIS A 579 12.52 19.98 -30.52
CA HIS A 579 12.92 19.17 -31.66
C HIS A 579 12.72 17.67 -31.36
N ILE A 580 11.92 16.96 -32.17
CA ILE A 580 11.57 15.56 -31.91
C ILE A 580 12.43 14.61 -32.75
N LEU A 581 13.15 13.72 -32.07
CA LEU A 581 13.79 12.55 -32.63
C LEU A 581 12.90 11.33 -32.39
N SER A 582 12.50 10.63 -33.45
CA SER A 582 11.69 9.40 -33.32
C SER A 582 11.99 8.46 -34.47
N THR A 583 11.40 7.26 -34.46
CA THR A 583 11.51 6.29 -35.57
C THR A 583 10.36 5.30 -35.63
N GLY A 584 10.32 4.53 -36.73
CA GLY A 584 9.38 3.43 -36.93
C GLY A 584 7.92 3.89 -36.79
N GLY A 585 7.09 3.04 -36.18
CA GLY A 585 5.66 3.34 -35.98
C GLY A 585 5.38 4.56 -35.09
N THR A 586 6.32 4.96 -34.22
CA THR A 586 6.17 6.17 -33.39
C THR A 586 6.36 7.43 -34.22
N ALA A 587 7.41 7.48 -35.05
CA ALA A 587 7.65 8.61 -35.97
C ALA A 587 6.50 8.78 -36.96
N ALA A 588 6.03 7.66 -37.54
CA ALA A 588 4.91 7.68 -38.48
C ALA A 588 3.64 8.28 -37.83
N ARG A 589 3.33 7.88 -36.60
CA ARG A 589 2.15 8.39 -35.88
C ARG A 589 2.29 9.87 -35.51
N LEU A 590 3.46 10.30 -35.03
CA LEU A 590 3.73 11.71 -34.71
C LEU A 590 3.62 12.62 -35.95
N ARG A 591 4.08 12.15 -37.12
CA ARG A 591 3.93 12.89 -38.39
C ARG A 591 2.47 13.01 -38.82
N GLN A 592 1.67 11.94 -38.66
CA GLN A 592 0.22 11.99 -38.92
C GLN A 592 -0.49 13.01 -38.03
N LEU A 593 0.04 13.26 -36.83
CA LEU A 593 -0.45 14.26 -35.88
C LEU A 593 0.11 15.67 -36.15
N GLY A 594 0.84 15.88 -37.25
CA GLY A 594 1.37 17.18 -37.66
C GLY A 594 2.68 17.60 -36.98
N CYS A 595 3.34 16.72 -36.22
CA CYS A 595 4.62 17.03 -35.58
C CYS A 595 5.79 16.98 -36.58
N THR A 596 6.73 17.92 -36.48
CA THR A 596 8.02 17.82 -37.19
C THR A 596 8.92 16.81 -36.47
N VAL A 597 9.24 15.71 -37.15
CA VAL A 597 10.03 14.60 -36.60
C VAL A 597 11.23 14.33 -37.51
N GLN A 598 12.44 14.43 -36.94
CA GLN A 598 13.67 13.94 -37.57
C GLN A 598 13.85 12.46 -37.23
N ASP A 599 14.13 11.63 -38.23
CA ASP A 599 14.42 10.21 -37.99
C ASP A 599 15.77 10.05 -37.28
N VAL A 600 15.84 9.16 -36.28
CA VAL A 600 17.10 8.92 -35.54
C VAL A 600 18.23 8.44 -36.45
N ALA A 601 17.91 7.76 -37.55
CA ALA A 601 18.89 7.35 -38.54
C ALA A 601 19.57 8.56 -39.21
N ASP A 602 18.79 9.58 -39.57
CA ASP A 602 19.31 10.82 -40.17
C ASP A 602 20.14 11.63 -39.17
N TYR A 603 19.71 11.66 -37.91
CA TYR A 603 20.41 12.37 -36.84
C TYR A 603 21.76 11.71 -36.49
N THR A 604 21.78 10.38 -36.44
CA THR A 604 22.99 9.63 -36.08
C THR A 604 23.93 9.43 -37.28
N GLY A 605 23.40 9.38 -38.50
CA GLY A 605 24.10 8.94 -39.70
C GLY A 605 24.27 7.41 -39.77
N SER A 606 23.61 6.66 -38.88
CA SER A 606 23.63 5.19 -38.84
C SER A 606 22.31 4.63 -39.33
N PRO A 607 22.32 3.59 -40.19
CA PRO A 607 21.09 2.98 -40.70
C PRO A 607 20.32 2.25 -39.59
N GLU A 608 19.05 1.96 -39.84
CA GLU A 608 18.23 1.19 -38.90
C GLU A 608 18.68 -0.28 -38.83
N ILE A 609 18.81 -0.79 -37.61
CA ILE A 609 19.20 -2.17 -37.31
C ILE A 609 18.18 -2.76 -36.32
N LEU A 610 17.72 -4.00 -36.56
CA LEU A 610 16.70 -4.71 -35.76
C LEU A 610 15.42 -3.88 -35.53
N ASP A 611 14.78 -3.40 -36.60
CA ASP A 611 13.60 -2.52 -36.55
C ASP A 611 13.80 -1.28 -35.66
N GLY A 612 15.03 -0.78 -35.58
CA GLY A 612 15.36 0.41 -34.81
C GLY A 612 15.66 0.19 -33.34
N ARG A 613 15.76 -1.04 -32.85
CA ARG A 613 15.99 -1.33 -31.42
C ARG A 613 17.39 -0.98 -30.93
N VAL A 614 18.38 -0.85 -31.82
CA VAL A 614 19.80 -0.70 -31.45
C VAL A 614 20.31 0.75 -31.56
N LYS A 615 19.59 1.65 -32.23
CA LYS A 615 20.09 3.00 -32.57
C LYS A 615 20.14 4.01 -31.41
N THR A 616 19.45 3.74 -30.30
CA THR A 616 19.54 4.57 -29.08
C THR A 616 20.86 4.37 -28.33
N LEU A 617 21.64 3.34 -28.69
CA LEU A 617 22.99 3.08 -28.18
C LEU A 617 24.06 3.87 -28.92
N HIS A 618 23.71 4.58 -30.00
CA HIS A 618 24.67 5.41 -30.72
C HIS A 618 25.14 6.57 -29.81
N PRO A 619 26.44 6.88 -29.71
CA PRO A 619 26.97 7.87 -28.75
C PRO A 619 26.28 9.25 -28.78
N LYS A 620 25.87 9.73 -29.96
CA LYS A 620 25.10 10.98 -30.14
C LYS A 620 23.73 11.01 -29.46
N VAL A 621 23.16 9.84 -29.17
CA VAL A 621 21.85 9.69 -28.51
C VAL A 621 22.05 9.18 -27.09
N HIS A 622 22.89 8.15 -26.92
CA HIS A 622 23.16 7.53 -25.63
C HIS A 622 23.80 8.49 -24.62
N GLY A 623 24.70 9.37 -25.09
CA GLY A 623 25.33 10.37 -24.21
C GLY A 623 24.35 11.34 -23.56
N GLY A 624 23.22 11.65 -24.22
CA GLY A 624 22.16 12.49 -23.66
C GLY A 624 21.14 11.74 -22.81
N LEU A 625 21.16 10.41 -22.80
CA LEU A 625 20.36 9.57 -21.89
C LEU A 625 21.09 9.34 -20.56
N LEU A 626 22.42 9.46 -20.55
CA LEU A 626 23.28 9.25 -19.38
C LEU A 626 23.70 10.56 -18.68
N ALA A 627 23.54 11.70 -19.35
CA ALA A 627 23.78 13.04 -18.80
C ALA A 627 22.52 13.57 -18.12
#